data_AF-A0A6B1GG81-F1
#
_entry.id   AF-A0A6B1GG81-F1
#
_cell.length_a   1.000
_cell.length_b   1.000
_cell.length_c   1.000
_cell.angle_alpha   90.00
_cell.angle_beta   90.00
_cell.angle_gamma   90.00
#
_symmetry.space_group_name_H-M   'P 1'
#
loop_
_entity.id
_entity.type
_entity.pdbx_description
1 polymer ?
#
loop_
_entity_poly.entity_id
_entity_poly.type
_entity_poly.pdbx_seq_one_letter_code
_entity_poly.pdbx_strand_id
1 'polypeptide(L)'
;MLIGHFTERPYQDEEHGFFGSTTREAYFDLGLSNKDYDPRLGSMLYHRYLDEKLAAEEAGFDALMLNEHHSTPACMGGVMNVEAAILARITKKPRILLLGNILPLWDDPLWLAESLAEIDMISRGRLVTGWVHGSGRESVSHNAQPPFNRQRFEEAHDFIVAAWTKHGPFRWEGEHYNYRYVNPFTRPYQQPHPPIWIPGGGSKESTDWAAAHRYPYVMLATAPEATRQSFEFYDEHAREHGYEAGPQHRGYLFKVHVEATDELAFEVGRKYIQGPPNPFLEGNQGGVHRYLQNLPGLAPRNRTMPAAALNRATAYSRGLAPAPEESGRARSRIERSAGTYEQQIERMTIITGSPKTVIEKLRYILELLRPGVIILWDGEGAMSHEDQMRSMKLMGEEVLPAVREIGASLELHSPFEVYPIPTPPVEAAAVSRRTTRAPRAGLPRCAGYARKASTSKSSGTGTTTERRGSSTVRVMWPRPVRSSASSTSPGPSCRLLPSPHSISARPATLITNWRRGATCQSITFSTSASRMLMLCAGRCSVRLPSPIAAVKLISMSSKCDSPSSPV
;
A
#
# COMPACT_ATOMS: atom_id res chain seq x y z
N MET A 1 18.06 1.89 -16.52
CA MET A 1 16.81 1.25 -15.99
C MET A 1 16.97 0.95 -14.50
N LEU A 2 15.88 1.09 -13.74
CA LEU A 2 15.82 0.73 -12.32
C LEU A 2 15.15 -0.64 -12.13
N ILE A 3 15.75 -1.51 -11.31
CA ILE A 3 15.21 -2.84 -10.96
C ILE A 3 14.91 -2.90 -9.46
N GLY A 4 13.63 -3.04 -9.10
CA GLY A 4 13.18 -3.14 -7.72
C GLY A 4 12.84 -4.55 -7.26
N HIS A 5 12.94 -4.82 -5.95
CA HIS A 5 12.47 -6.05 -5.30
C HIS A 5 11.19 -5.79 -4.50
N PHE A 6 10.22 -6.68 -4.65
CA PHE A 6 8.93 -6.61 -3.97
C PHE A 6 8.44 -7.98 -3.47
N THR A 7 7.74 -7.96 -2.32
CA THR A 7 6.89 -9.03 -1.77
C THR A 7 5.78 -8.35 -0.98
N GLU A 8 4.57 -8.92 -0.95
CA GLU A 8 3.49 -8.43 -0.09
C GLU A 8 3.79 -8.69 1.38
N ARG A 9 4.76 -9.55 1.70
CA ARG A 9 5.07 -9.99 3.07
C ARG A 9 3.84 -10.64 3.71
N PRO A 10 3.32 -11.74 3.15
CA PRO A 10 2.13 -12.40 3.68
C PRO A 10 2.37 -12.91 5.11
N TYR A 11 1.34 -12.94 5.94
CA TYR A 11 1.43 -13.61 7.24
C TYR A 11 1.37 -15.12 7.02
N GLN A 12 2.55 -15.76 7.05
CA GLN A 12 2.75 -17.17 6.74
C GLN A 12 2.65 -18.03 7.99
N ASP A 13 1.47 -18.61 8.20
CA ASP A 13 1.17 -19.49 9.33
C ASP A 13 0.94 -20.93 8.86
N GLU A 14 1.95 -21.79 9.03
CA GLU A 14 1.88 -23.20 8.65
C GLU A 14 0.80 -23.97 9.44
N GLU A 15 0.56 -23.62 10.71
CA GLU A 15 -0.42 -24.33 11.55
C GLU A 15 -1.83 -24.15 11.01
N HIS A 16 -2.14 -22.96 10.49
CA HIS A 16 -3.40 -22.63 9.84
C HIS A 16 -3.37 -22.83 8.32
N GLY A 17 -2.38 -23.55 7.79
CA GLY A 17 -2.32 -23.85 6.37
C GLY A 17 -2.09 -22.65 5.48
N PHE A 18 -1.36 -21.66 5.97
CA PHE A 18 -1.16 -20.37 5.33
C PHE A 18 -2.48 -19.64 4.99
N PHE A 19 -3.58 -19.94 5.69
CA PHE A 19 -4.92 -19.39 5.42
C PHE A 19 -5.47 -19.64 4.00
N GLY A 20 -5.04 -20.74 3.36
CA GLY A 20 -5.57 -21.14 2.06
C GLY A 20 -5.01 -22.44 1.48
N SER A 21 -3.84 -22.90 1.93
CA SER A 21 -3.16 -24.06 1.33
C SER A 21 -3.48 -25.43 1.92
N THR A 22 -3.98 -25.50 3.14
CA THR A 22 -4.30 -26.80 3.78
C THR A 22 -5.71 -26.91 4.37
N THR A 23 -6.51 -25.83 4.34
CA THR A 23 -7.87 -25.85 4.90
C THR A 23 -8.92 -26.27 3.86
N ARG A 24 -9.90 -27.08 4.26
CA ARG A 24 -11.05 -27.48 3.43
C ARG A 24 -12.02 -26.32 3.13
N GLU A 25 -11.92 -25.22 3.88
CA GLU A 25 -12.74 -24.02 3.74
C GLU A 25 -11.89 -22.85 3.27
N ALA A 26 -12.37 -22.13 2.25
CA ALA A 26 -11.73 -20.90 1.77
C ALA A 26 -11.99 -19.78 2.77
N TYR A 27 -10.93 -19.24 3.37
CA TYR A 27 -11.03 -18.01 4.15
C TYR A 27 -11.30 -16.83 3.23
N PHE A 28 -12.10 -15.87 3.69
CA PHE A 28 -12.38 -14.65 2.93
C PHE A 28 -11.73 -13.43 3.59
N ASP A 29 -11.15 -12.55 2.77
CA ASP A 29 -10.44 -11.31 3.15
C ASP A 29 -10.78 -10.69 4.53
N LEU A 30 -11.74 -9.77 4.65
CA LEU A 30 -12.12 -9.14 5.93
C LEU A 30 -12.93 -10.08 6.85
N GLY A 31 -13.07 -11.36 6.48
CA GLY A 31 -13.70 -12.40 7.29
C GLY A 31 -12.76 -13.09 8.28
N LEU A 32 -11.45 -12.84 8.19
CA LEU A 32 -10.43 -13.42 9.08
C LEU A 32 -10.37 -12.68 10.42
N SER A 33 -10.25 -13.44 11.52
CA SER A 33 -10.19 -12.89 12.87
C SER A 33 -8.73 -12.71 13.30
N ASN A 34 -8.45 -11.63 14.01
CA ASN A 34 -7.13 -11.42 14.63
C ASN A 34 -6.83 -12.40 15.79
N LYS A 35 -7.79 -13.23 16.21
CA LYS A 35 -7.54 -14.33 17.15
C LYS A 35 -6.56 -15.37 16.59
N ASP A 36 -6.49 -15.47 15.26
CA ASP A 36 -5.63 -16.41 14.53
C ASP A 36 -4.23 -15.82 14.27
N TYR A 37 -3.96 -14.61 14.80
CA TYR A 37 -2.64 -13.98 14.75
C TYR A 37 -1.83 -14.36 15.99
N ASP A 38 -0.71 -15.06 15.79
CA ASP A 38 0.31 -15.29 16.82
C ASP A 38 1.34 -14.15 16.79
N PRO A 39 1.44 -13.33 17.85
CA PRO A 39 2.43 -12.26 17.93
C PRO A 39 3.89 -12.74 17.82
N ARG A 40 4.20 -13.98 18.24
CA ARG A 40 5.56 -14.52 18.18
C ARG A 40 5.95 -14.85 16.75
N LEU A 41 5.09 -15.59 16.04
CA LEU A 41 5.25 -15.84 14.61
C LEU A 41 5.30 -14.53 13.82
N GLY A 42 4.38 -13.60 14.07
CA GLY A 42 4.37 -12.29 13.43
C GLY A 42 5.68 -11.53 13.63
N SER A 43 6.23 -11.54 14.86
CA SER A 43 7.55 -10.97 15.13
C SER A 43 8.64 -11.63 14.29
N MET A 44 8.68 -12.96 14.22
CA MET A 44 9.67 -13.68 13.41
C MET A 44 9.56 -13.32 11.93
N LEU A 45 8.34 -13.22 11.39
CA LEU A 45 8.10 -12.87 9.99
C LEU A 45 8.55 -11.43 9.68
N TYR A 46 8.25 -10.45 10.54
CA TYR A 46 8.77 -9.08 10.33
C TYR A 46 10.29 -9.04 10.25
N HIS A 47 10.98 -9.76 11.15
CA HIS A 47 12.44 -9.85 11.13
C HIS A 47 12.94 -10.50 9.83
N ARG A 48 12.36 -11.66 9.46
CA ARG A 48 12.67 -12.34 8.20
C ARG A 48 12.51 -11.41 7.00
N TYR A 49 11.41 -10.68 6.88
CA TYR A 49 11.16 -9.82 5.73
C TYR A 49 12.12 -8.63 5.67
N LEU A 50 12.50 -8.05 6.81
CA LEU A 50 13.53 -7.00 6.84
C LEU A 50 14.91 -7.56 6.46
N ASP A 51 15.26 -8.77 6.91
CA ASP A 51 16.51 -9.44 6.56
C ASP A 51 16.56 -9.79 5.06
N GLU A 52 15.44 -10.26 4.48
CA GLU A 52 15.30 -10.49 3.04
C GLU A 52 15.45 -9.18 2.24
N LYS A 53 14.98 -8.05 2.76
CA LYS A 53 15.22 -6.73 2.14
C LYS A 53 16.69 -6.32 2.19
N LEU A 54 17.44 -6.69 3.23
CA LEU A 54 18.89 -6.51 3.26
C LEU A 54 19.60 -7.42 2.26
N ALA A 55 19.18 -8.68 2.16
CA ALA A 55 19.69 -9.60 1.14
C ALA A 55 19.41 -9.10 -0.30
N ALA A 56 18.27 -8.44 -0.53
CA ALA A 56 17.99 -7.80 -1.81
C ALA A 56 18.94 -6.62 -2.11
N GLU A 57 19.34 -5.84 -1.09
CA GLU A 57 20.39 -4.84 -1.27
C GLU A 57 21.73 -5.49 -1.65
N GLU A 58 22.10 -6.59 -1.00
CA GLU A 58 23.33 -7.33 -1.28
C GLU A 58 23.34 -7.96 -2.67
N ALA A 59 22.18 -8.48 -3.12
CA ALA A 59 22.00 -9.01 -4.47
C ALA A 59 22.09 -7.93 -5.56
N GLY A 60 21.98 -6.64 -5.20
CA GLY A 60 22.18 -5.53 -6.12
C GLY A 60 20.90 -4.98 -6.74
N PHE A 61 19.75 -5.11 -6.06
CA PHE A 61 18.53 -4.39 -6.44
C PHE A 61 18.68 -2.87 -6.22
N ASP A 62 18.10 -2.07 -7.11
CA ASP A 62 18.17 -0.60 -7.08
C ASP A 62 17.11 0.00 -6.15
N ALA A 63 16.03 -0.73 -5.88
CA ALA A 63 14.95 -0.28 -5.01
C ALA A 63 14.37 -1.43 -4.20
N LEU A 64 13.99 -1.11 -2.97
CA LEU A 64 13.26 -2.00 -2.08
C LEU A 64 11.84 -1.46 -1.98
N MET A 65 10.89 -2.19 -2.58
CA MET A 65 9.50 -1.80 -2.56
C MET A 65 8.79 -2.28 -1.30
N LEU A 66 8.01 -1.38 -0.70
CA LEU A 66 7.01 -1.66 0.32
C LEU A 66 5.62 -1.25 -0.19
N ASN A 67 4.60 -1.96 0.28
CA ASN A 67 3.20 -1.71 -0.02
C ASN A 67 2.35 -1.70 1.26
N GLU A 68 1.15 -1.16 1.14
CA GLU A 68 0.24 -0.92 2.26
C GLU A 68 -1.09 -1.65 2.05
N HIS A 69 -1.42 -2.55 2.97
CA HIS A 69 -2.73 -3.17 3.06
C HIS A 69 -3.11 -3.42 4.51
N HIS A 70 -4.41 -3.45 4.76
CA HIS A 70 -4.96 -3.39 6.10
C HIS A 70 -5.90 -4.54 6.40
N SER A 71 -5.92 -4.97 7.66
CA SER A 71 -6.92 -5.89 8.22
C SER A 71 -7.01 -7.26 7.52
N THR A 72 -5.97 -7.67 6.78
CA THR A 72 -5.89 -8.99 6.14
C THR A 72 -4.48 -9.54 6.24
N PRO A 73 -4.29 -10.88 6.32
CA PRO A 73 -2.97 -11.49 6.36
C PRO A 73 -2.24 -11.52 5.01
N ALA A 74 -2.86 -10.97 3.95
CA ALA A 74 -2.24 -10.90 2.62
C ALA A 74 -0.94 -10.09 2.61
N CYS A 75 -0.82 -9.14 3.53
CA CYS A 75 0.32 -8.25 3.62
C CYS A 75 0.47 -7.77 5.06
N MET A 76 1.68 -7.90 5.62
CA MET A 76 2.01 -7.40 6.96
C MET A 76 2.36 -5.91 6.98
N GLY A 77 2.35 -5.23 5.82
CA GLY A 77 2.67 -3.81 5.66
C GLY A 77 1.55 -2.84 6.05
N GLY A 78 0.84 -3.04 7.16
CA GLY A 78 -0.27 -2.15 7.56
C GLY A 78 0.16 -0.71 7.86
N VAL A 79 1.35 -0.52 8.43
CA VAL A 79 1.92 0.83 8.69
C VAL A 79 3.32 0.90 8.08
N MET A 80 3.40 0.64 6.77
CA MET A 80 4.68 0.44 6.07
C MET A 80 5.64 1.64 6.12
N ASN A 81 5.17 2.86 6.43
CA ASN A 81 6.05 4.03 6.61
C ASN A 81 7.04 3.84 7.80
N VAL A 82 6.66 3.05 8.81
CA VAL A 82 7.56 2.67 9.91
C VAL A 82 8.69 1.78 9.40
N GLU A 83 8.35 0.75 8.62
CA GLU A 83 9.33 -0.13 7.98
C GLU A 83 10.23 0.66 7.01
N ALA A 84 9.65 1.60 6.26
CA ALA A 84 10.38 2.49 5.36
C ALA A 84 11.43 3.32 6.10
N ALA A 85 11.11 3.87 7.28
CA ALA A 85 12.05 4.62 8.12
C ALA A 85 13.19 3.72 8.64
N ILE A 86 12.88 2.47 9.00
CA ILE A 86 13.89 1.47 9.39
C ILE A 86 14.82 1.18 8.21
N LEU A 87 14.27 0.82 7.05
CA LEU A 87 15.04 0.54 5.83
C LEU A 87 15.87 1.75 5.39
N ALA A 88 15.31 2.96 5.43
CA ALA A 88 15.99 4.21 5.15
C ALA A 88 17.24 4.41 6.02
N ARG A 89 17.27 3.85 7.22
CA ARG A 89 18.42 3.93 8.12
C ARG A 89 19.41 2.77 7.95
N ILE A 90 18.92 1.54 7.86
CA ILE A 90 19.79 0.35 7.89
C ILE A 90 20.44 0.10 6.53
N THR A 91 19.73 0.30 5.43
CA THR A 91 20.26 0.16 4.07
C THR A 91 21.12 1.35 3.66
N LYS A 92 21.91 1.21 2.58
CA LYS A 92 22.85 2.26 2.12
C LYS A 92 22.62 2.70 0.69
N LYS A 93 22.31 1.77 -0.21
CA LYS A 93 22.27 2.00 -1.65
C LYS A 93 20.86 2.07 -2.23
N PRO A 94 19.94 1.14 -1.96
CA PRO A 94 18.70 1.05 -2.72
C PRO A 94 17.78 2.22 -2.39
N ARG A 95 16.93 2.58 -3.35
CA ARG A 95 15.82 3.48 -3.11
C ARG A 95 14.76 2.80 -2.24
N ILE A 96 14.12 3.56 -1.37
CA ILE A 96 12.99 3.08 -0.58
C ILE A 96 11.74 3.43 -1.37
N LEU A 97 11.20 2.45 -2.07
CA LEU A 97 10.07 2.64 -2.97
C LEU A 97 8.76 2.29 -2.26
N LEU A 98 7.91 3.29 -2.07
CA LEU A 98 6.58 3.09 -1.52
C LEU A 98 5.62 3.04 -2.69
N LEU A 99 5.05 1.89 -3.02
CA LEU A 99 3.89 1.82 -3.93
C LEU A 99 2.67 1.42 -3.11
N GLY A 100 2.40 2.31 -2.16
CA GLY A 100 1.43 2.26 -1.09
C GLY A 100 1.57 3.57 -0.29
N ASN A 101 0.61 3.90 0.57
CA ASN A 101 0.11 5.23 0.94
C ASN A 101 -1.19 5.51 0.20
N ILE A 102 -2.25 5.02 0.82
CA ILE A 102 -3.62 5.18 0.34
C ILE A 102 -4.12 6.57 0.76
N LEU A 103 -3.87 7.59 -0.05
CA LEU A 103 -4.15 8.99 0.30
C LEU A 103 -5.57 9.22 0.85
N PRO A 104 -6.64 8.62 0.29
CA PRO A 104 -8.00 8.84 0.80
C PRO A 104 -8.23 8.38 2.25
N LEU A 105 -7.41 7.45 2.77
CA LEU A 105 -7.49 6.98 4.16
C LEU A 105 -6.84 7.93 5.16
N TRP A 106 -5.94 8.80 4.70
CA TRP A 106 -5.31 9.78 5.57
C TRP A 106 -6.31 10.91 5.85
N ASP A 107 -6.88 10.90 7.04
CA ASP A 107 -7.68 12.02 7.55
C ASP A 107 -6.82 13.25 7.87
N ASP A 108 -5.54 13.01 8.17
CA ASP A 108 -4.54 14.06 8.39
C ASP A 108 -3.38 13.91 7.37
N PRO A 109 -3.54 14.39 6.12
CA PRO A 109 -2.46 14.37 5.14
C PRO A 109 -1.24 15.22 5.54
N LEU A 110 -1.34 16.11 6.53
CA LEU A 110 -0.16 16.84 7.05
C LEU A 110 0.77 15.89 7.79
N TRP A 111 0.22 14.96 8.56
CA TRP A 111 1.01 13.91 9.20
C TRP A 111 1.74 13.06 8.14
N LEU A 112 1.04 12.67 7.07
CA LEU A 112 1.68 11.93 5.99
C LEU A 112 2.81 12.74 5.33
N ALA A 113 2.58 14.04 5.07
CA ALA A 113 3.59 14.92 4.50
C ALA A 113 4.86 14.98 5.37
N GLU A 114 4.71 15.14 6.70
CA GLU A 114 5.84 15.18 7.64
C GLU A 114 6.54 13.82 7.75
N SER A 115 5.78 12.71 7.78
CA SER A 115 6.34 11.35 7.86
C SER A 115 7.22 11.02 6.66
N LEU A 116 6.73 11.32 5.46
CA LEU A 116 7.47 11.09 4.22
C LEU A 116 8.69 12.01 4.12
N ALA A 117 8.57 13.27 4.55
CA ALA A 117 9.70 14.20 4.61
C ALA A 117 10.79 13.68 5.56
N GLU A 118 10.41 13.13 6.72
CA GLU A 118 11.35 12.54 7.67
C GLU A 118 12.03 11.29 7.12
N ILE A 119 11.29 10.38 6.49
CA ILE A 119 11.88 9.21 5.82
C ILE A 119 12.88 9.65 4.76
N ASP A 120 12.54 10.67 3.97
CA ASP A 120 13.43 11.20 2.94
C ASP A 120 14.72 11.76 3.54
N MET A 121 14.62 12.50 4.65
CA MET A 121 15.75 13.02 5.42
C MET A 121 16.63 11.91 6.00
N ILE A 122 16.03 10.89 6.62
CA ILE A 122 16.77 9.72 7.16
C ILE A 122 17.50 8.98 6.03
N SER A 123 16.82 8.81 4.90
CA SER A 123 17.34 8.08 3.74
C SER A 123 18.39 8.86 2.94
N ARG A 124 18.48 10.19 3.14
CA ARG A 124 19.28 11.14 2.37
C ARG A 124 18.89 11.18 0.88
N GLY A 125 17.60 11.28 0.60
CA GLY A 125 17.12 11.43 -0.77
C GLY A 125 16.96 10.13 -1.55
N ARG A 126 16.71 9.02 -0.84
CA ARG A 126 16.45 7.71 -1.45
C ARG A 126 14.96 7.36 -1.48
N LEU A 127 14.09 8.19 -0.90
CA LEU A 127 12.65 7.93 -0.90
C LEU A 127 12.06 8.11 -2.30
N VAL A 128 11.22 7.16 -2.69
CA VAL A 128 10.30 7.30 -3.81
C VAL A 128 8.90 7.07 -3.24
N THR A 129 8.08 8.11 -3.25
CA THR A 129 6.75 8.05 -2.64
C THR A 129 5.73 7.74 -3.72
N GLY A 130 4.94 6.69 -3.55
CA GLY A 130 3.92 6.32 -4.51
C GLY A 130 2.57 6.23 -3.86
N TRP A 131 1.56 6.72 -4.57
CA TRP A 131 0.26 7.03 -3.99
C TRP A 131 -0.86 6.27 -4.67
N VAL A 132 -1.68 5.59 -3.88
CA VAL A 132 -2.78 4.74 -4.37
C VAL A 132 -4.13 5.33 -3.97
N HIS A 133 -5.17 5.00 -4.76
CA HIS A 133 -6.56 5.37 -4.44
C HIS A 133 -7.17 4.46 -3.36
N GLY A 134 -6.59 3.28 -3.15
CA GLY A 134 -7.11 2.25 -2.26
C GLY A 134 -8.10 1.31 -2.94
N SER A 135 -8.34 0.15 -2.32
CA SER A 135 -9.39 -0.77 -2.73
C SER A 135 -10.56 -0.68 -1.76
N GLY A 136 -11.61 -1.44 -2.02
CA GLY A 136 -12.76 -1.43 -1.13
C GLY A 136 -12.52 -2.21 0.17
N ARG A 137 -11.51 -3.10 0.23
CA ARG A 137 -11.06 -3.67 1.51
C ARG A 137 -10.63 -2.57 2.47
N GLU A 138 -9.74 -1.69 2.03
CA GLU A 138 -9.24 -0.63 2.88
C GLU A 138 -10.30 0.44 3.12
N SER A 139 -11.17 0.69 2.14
CA SER A 139 -12.31 1.60 2.34
C SER A 139 -13.25 1.12 3.45
N VAL A 140 -13.58 -0.18 3.49
CA VAL A 140 -14.42 -0.73 4.57
C VAL A 140 -13.67 -0.76 5.89
N SER A 141 -12.43 -1.24 5.93
CA SER A 141 -11.71 -1.38 7.21
C SER A 141 -11.36 -0.06 7.87
N HIS A 142 -11.19 1.02 7.09
CA HIS A 142 -10.87 2.36 7.59
C HIS A 142 -12.05 3.32 7.53
N ASN A 143 -13.26 2.83 7.22
CA ASN A 143 -14.46 3.66 7.11
C ASN A 143 -14.30 4.86 6.14
N ALA A 144 -13.44 4.72 5.13
CA ALA A 144 -13.30 5.72 4.09
C ALA A 144 -14.47 5.64 3.12
N GLN A 145 -14.92 6.78 2.62
CA GLN A 145 -16.12 6.90 1.80
C GLN A 145 -15.77 6.74 0.31
N PRO A 146 -16.05 5.59 -0.32
CA PRO A 146 -15.58 5.31 -1.68
C PRO A 146 -15.98 6.37 -2.73
N PRO A 147 -17.20 6.97 -2.70
CA PRO A 147 -17.58 8.00 -3.66
C PRO A 147 -16.68 9.23 -3.70
N PHE A 148 -15.99 9.54 -2.59
CA PHE A 148 -15.11 10.70 -2.47
C PHE A 148 -13.63 10.35 -2.63
N ASN A 149 -13.27 9.07 -2.80
CA ASN A 149 -11.86 8.64 -2.84
C ASN A 149 -11.06 9.40 -3.89
N ARG A 150 -11.63 9.66 -5.07
CA ARG A 150 -10.92 10.40 -6.12
C ARG A 150 -10.62 11.85 -5.73
N GLN A 151 -11.64 12.55 -5.25
CA GLN A 151 -11.49 13.96 -4.85
C GLN A 151 -10.55 14.09 -3.65
N ARG A 152 -10.65 13.20 -2.66
CA ARG A 152 -9.72 13.13 -1.53
C ARG A 152 -8.30 12.83 -2.00
N PHE A 153 -8.11 11.91 -2.95
CA PHE A 153 -6.80 11.59 -3.50
C PHE A 153 -6.14 12.82 -4.15
N GLU A 154 -6.85 13.51 -5.05
CA GLU A 154 -6.33 14.69 -5.74
C GLU A 154 -6.06 15.86 -4.76
N GLU A 155 -6.98 16.13 -3.83
CA GLU A 155 -6.80 17.20 -2.86
C GLU A 155 -5.67 16.90 -1.85
N ALA A 156 -5.55 15.66 -1.38
CA ALA A 156 -4.46 15.23 -0.52
C ALA A 156 -3.11 15.33 -1.24
N HIS A 157 -3.05 14.93 -2.52
CA HIS A 157 -1.87 15.11 -3.37
C HIS A 157 -1.43 16.58 -3.39
N ASP A 158 -2.34 17.48 -3.78
CA ASP A 158 -2.01 18.90 -3.94
C ASP A 158 -1.61 19.53 -2.61
N PHE A 159 -2.29 19.14 -1.53
CA PHE A 159 -1.97 19.57 -0.18
C PHE A 159 -0.57 19.13 0.26
N ILE A 160 -0.22 17.85 0.10
CA ILE A 160 1.08 17.29 0.50
C ILE A 160 2.21 17.96 -0.29
N VAL A 161 2.04 18.10 -1.61
CA VAL A 161 3.02 18.79 -2.47
C VAL A 161 3.16 20.25 -2.05
N ALA A 162 2.05 20.95 -1.75
CA ALA A 162 2.11 22.33 -1.26
C ALA A 162 2.82 22.42 0.10
N ALA A 163 2.59 21.48 1.02
CA ALA A 163 3.24 21.41 2.32
C ALA A 163 4.77 21.27 2.20
N TRP A 164 5.27 20.56 1.19
CA TRP A 164 6.71 20.43 0.94
C TRP A 164 7.33 21.59 0.19
N THR A 165 6.61 22.20 -0.75
CA THR A 165 7.17 23.14 -1.72
C THR A 165 6.96 24.61 -1.34
N LYS A 166 5.84 24.94 -0.70
CA LYS A 166 5.49 26.31 -0.32
C LYS A 166 6.13 26.68 1.01
N HIS A 167 6.78 27.84 1.06
CA HIS A 167 7.25 28.40 2.33
C HIS A 167 6.06 28.73 3.24
N GLY A 168 6.08 28.17 4.45
CA GLY A 168 5.09 28.45 5.47
C GLY A 168 5.40 29.70 6.32
N PRO A 169 4.47 30.08 7.22
CA PRO A 169 3.16 29.45 7.40
C PRO A 169 2.17 29.85 6.30
N PHE A 170 1.31 28.93 5.89
CA PHE A 170 0.19 29.21 4.99
C PHE A 170 -1.10 28.53 5.46
N ARG A 171 -2.22 28.87 4.80
CA ARG A 171 -3.53 28.24 5.00
C ARG A 171 -3.90 27.36 3.82
N TRP A 172 -4.58 26.26 4.10
CA TRP A 172 -5.20 25.40 3.10
C TRP A 172 -6.69 25.28 3.41
N GLU A 173 -7.54 25.69 2.47
CA GLU A 173 -8.99 25.64 2.60
C GLU A 173 -9.50 24.85 1.40
N GLY A 174 -9.75 23.55 1.60
CA GLY A 174 -10.17 22.61 0.57
C GLY A 174 -11.56 22.01 0.87
N GLU A 175 -12.02 21.13 0.00
CA GLU A 175 -13.35 20.50 0.16
C GLU A 175 -13.30 19.39 1.20
N HIS A 176 -12.21 18.61 1.20
CA HIS A 176 -12.02 17.47 2.10
C HIS A 176 -11.06 17.76 3.25
N TYR A 177 -10.09 18.65 3.06
CA TYR A 177 -9.03 18.96 4.01
C TYR A 177 -8.94 20.46 4.27
N ASN A 178 -8.90 20.85 5.54
CA ASN A 178 -8.89 22.26 5.94
C ASN A 178 -7.90 22.49 7.08
N TYR A 179 -6.87 23.30 6.82
CA TYR A 179 -5.79 23.62 7.75
C TYR A 179 -5.60 25.13 7.88
N ARG A 180 -5.87 25.65 9.08
CA ARG A 180 -5.69 27.08 9.42
C ARG A 180 -4.22 27.51 9.54
N TYR A 181 -3.32 26.54 9.65
CA TYR A 181 -1.90 26.75 9.83
C TYR A 181 -1.15 25.52 9.29
N VAL A 182 -0.41 25.70 8.20
CA VAL A 182 0.46 24.70 7.60
C VAL A 182 1.87 25.25 7.60
N ASN A 183 2.76 24.61 8.36
CA ASN A 183 4.17 24.97 8.45
C ASN A 183 5.01 23.76 8.92
N PRO A 184 5.06 22.67 8.12
CA PRO A 184 5.91 21.54 8.45
C PRO A 184 7.35 22.02 8.57
N PHE A 185 7.96 21.83 9.74
CA PHE A 185 9.31 22.32 10.00
C PHE A 185 10.35 21.46 9.25
N THR A 186 10.12 20.15 9.22
CA THR A 186 10.90 19.21 8.41
C THR A 186 10.37 19.24 6.99
N ARG A 187 11.24 19.60 6.04
CA ARG A 187 10.99 19.50 4.60
C ARG A 187 11.79 18.36 4.00
N PRO A 188 11.36 17.77 2.87
CA PRO A 188 12.11 16.71 2.23
C PRO A 188 13.53 17.13 1.85
N TYR A 189 14.45 16.17 1.84
CA TYR A 189 15.82 16.34 1.39
C TYR A 189 15.85 16.62 -0.12
N GLN A 190 15.06 15.87 -0.89
CA GLN A 190 14.94 16.03 -2.33
C GLN A 190 14.12 17.28 -2.68
N GLN A 191 14.62 18.04 -3.65
CA GLN A 191 13.94 19.25 -4.15
C GLN A 191 13.39 19.00 -5.57
N PRO A 192 12.18 19.51 -5.90
CA PRO A 192 11.26 20.22 -5.00
C PRO A 192 10.58 19.32 -3.95
N HIS A 193 10.53 18.01 -4.19
CA HIS A 193 10.00 16.98 -3.29
C HIS A 193 10.55 15.60 -3.70
N PRO A 194 10.33 14.52 -2.91
CA PRO A 194 10.64 13.16 -3.32
C PRO A 194 9.82 12.78 -4.57
N PRO A 195 10.38 12.01 -5.52
CA PRO A 195 9.67 11.58 -6.72
C PRO A 195 8.37 10.86 -6.38
N ILE A 196 7.30 11.25 -7.09
CA ILE A 196 5.95 10.73 -6.91
C ILE A 196 5.64 9.73 -8.02
N TRP A 197 5.27 8.49 -7.67
CA TRP A 197 4.90 7.45 -8.63
C TRP A 197 3.44 7.01 -8.43
N ILE A 198 2.75 6.71 -9.52
CA ILE A 198 1.33 6.35 -9.47
C ILE A 198 1.17 4.90 -9.92
N PRO A 199 0.91 3.97 -9.00
CA PRO A 199 0.55 2.61 -9.36
C PRO A 199 -0.90 2.52 -9.86
N GLY A 200 -1.16 1.59 -10.78
CA GLY A 200 -2.49 1.40 -11.33
C GLY A 200 -2.73 0.02 -11.94
N GLY A 201 -4.01 -0.27 -12.14
CA GLY A 201 -4.49 -1.50 -12.79
C GLY A 201 -5.18 -1.24 -14.13
N GLY A 202 -4.87 -0.11 -14.79
CA GLY A 202 -5.46 0.28 -16.08
C GLY A 202 -6.77 1.08 -16.00
N SER A 203 -6.91 1.91 -14.96
CA SER A 203 -7.93 2.98 -14.92
C SER A 203 -7.52 4.11 -15.86
N LYS A 204 -8.39 4.47 -16.81
CA LYS A 204 -8.14 5.59 -17.75
C LYS A 204 -7.87 6.90 -17.01
N GLU A 205 -8.68 7.17 -15.99
CA GLU A 205 -8.65 8.41 -15.22
C GLU A 205 -7.38 8.53 -14.36
N SER A 206 -6.84 7.40 -13.88
CA SER A 206 -5.57 7.39 -13.14
C SER A 206 -4.38 7.53 -14.09
N THR A 207 -4.44 6.89 -15.26
CA THR A 207 -3.38 6.99 -16.27
C THR A 207 -3.28 8.40 -16.84
N ASP A 208 -4.40 9.02 -17.24
CA ASP A 208 -4.43 10.41 -17.74
C ASP A 208 -3.96 11.40 -16.67
N TRP A 209 -4.42 11.25 -15.43
CA TRP A 209 -3.97 12.12 -14.34
C TRP A 209 -2.47 11.99 -14.05
N ALA A 210 -1.92 10.77 -14.09
CA ALA A 210 -0.47 10.56 -13.98
C ALA A 210 0.28 11.20 -15.15
N ALA A 211 -0.27 11.12 -16.38
CA ALA A 211 0.30 11.76 -17.55
C ALA A 211 0.27 13.30 -17.45
N ALA A 212 -0.82 13.89 -16.96
CA ALA A 212 -0.92 15.34 -16.73
C ALA A 212 0.16 15.86 -15.76
N HIS A 213 0.50 15.05 -14.74
CA HIS A 213 1.55 15.38 -13.76
C HIS A 213 2.95 14.89 -14.17
N ARG A 214 3.08 14.15 -15.28
CA ARG A 214 4.32 13.50 -15.74
C ARG A 214 4.92 12.53 -14.73
N TYR A 215 4.07 11.93 -13.89
CA TYR A 215 4.50 10.94 -12.93
C TYR A 215 4.67 9.58 -13.61
N PRO A 216 5.72 8.81 -13.25
CA PRO A 216 5.82 7.42 -13.67
C PRO A 216 4.57 6.64 -13.24
N TYR A 217 3.95 5.97 -14.22
CA TYR A 217 2.80 5.12 -13.99
C TYR A 217 3.23 3.65 -13.92
N VAL A 218 2.95 3.00 -12.80
CA VAL A 218 3.40 1.63 -12.52
C VAL A 218 2.23 0.66 -12.67
N MET A 219 2.26 -0.16 -13.73
CA MET A 219 1.26 -1.20 -13.96
C MET A 219 1.52 -2.40 -13.03
N LEU A 220 0.50 -2.78 -12.26
CA LEU A 220 0.61 -3.79 -11.21
C LEU A 220 0.05 -5.16 -11.62
N ALA A 221 0.94 -6.12 -11.86
CA ALA A 221 0.66 -7.53 -12.07
C ALA A 221 -0.40 -7.82 -13.15
N THR A 222 -0.44 -6.98 -14.18
CA THR A 222 -1.29 -7.15 -15.36
C THR A 222 -0.62 -8.03 -16.41
N ALA A 223 -1.41 -8.65 -17.29
CA ALA A 223 -0.87 -9.33 -18.46
C ALA A 223 -0.05 -8.36 -19.34
N PRO A 224 1.03 -8.80 -20.01
CA PRO A 224 1.90 -7.91 -20.77
C PRO A 224 1.14 -7.08 -21.82
N GLU A 225 0.22 -7.69 -22.56
CA GLU A 225 -0.57 -6.97 -23.58
C GLU A 225 -1.48 -5.88 -22.98
N ALA A 226 -2.08 -6.14 -21.81
CA ALA A 226 -2.87 -5.12 -21.12
C ALA A 226 -1.99 -3.96 -20.63
N THR A 227 -0.77 -4.27 -20.20
CA THR A 227 0.24 -3.29 -19.79
C THR A 227 0.64 -2.41 -20.98
N ARG A 228 0.92 -3.03 -22.13
CA ARG A 228 1.27 -2.33 -23.38
C ARG A 228 0.21 -1.29 -23.74
N GLN A 229 -1.06 -1.68 -23.74
CA GLN A 229 -2.16 -0.77 -24.05
C GLN A 229 -2.33 0.37 -23.04
N SER A 230 -2.03 0.12 -21.76
CA SER A 230 -2.04 1.20 -20.76
C SER A 230 -0.89 2.18 -20.97
N PHE A 231 0.28 1.73 -21.43
CA PHE A 231 1.39 2.62 -21.78
C PHE A 231 1.10 3.41 -23.05
N GLU A 232 0.50 2.79 -24.07
CA GLU A 232 0.05 3.50 -25.28
C GLU A 232 -0.94 4.62 -24.94
N PHE A 233 -1.88 4.36 -24.04
CA PHE A 233 -2.82 5.36 -23.54
C PHE A 233 -2.13 6.47 -22.74
N TYR A 234 -1.14 6.13 -21.91
CA TYR A 234 -0.31 7.14 -21.24
C TYR A 234 0.42 8.02 -22.26
N ASP A 235 1.03 7.43 -23.28
CA ASP A 235 1.77 8.17 -24.31
C ASP A 235 0.85 9.09 -25.13
N GLU A 236 -0.38 8.65 -25.43
CA GLU A 236 -1.39 9.47 -26.08
C GLU A 236 -1.75 10.69 -25.24
N HIS A 237 -2.06 10.50 -23.96
CA HIS A 237 -2.39 11.60 -23.07
C HIS A 237 -1.17 12.48 -22.74
N ALA A 238 0.04 11.93 -22.69
CA ALA A 238 1.26 12.72 -22.59
C ALA A 238 1.38 13.73 -23.75
N ARG A 239 1.09 13.28 -24.98
CA ARG A 239 1.05 14.15 -26.17
C ARG A 239 -0.03 15.21 -26.07
N GLU A 240 -1.22 14.87 -25.57
CA GLU A 240 -2.28 15.85 -25.29
C GLU A 240 -1.86 16.91 -24.25
N HIS A 241 -1.08 16.50 -23.24
CA HIS A 241 -0.48 17.38 -22.23
C HIS A 241 0.84 18.03 -22.67
N GLY A 242 1.20 17.91 -23.96
CA GLY A 242 2.30 18.64 -24.58
C GLY A 242 3.70 18.08 -24.33
N TYR A 243 3.86 16.76 -24.18
CA TYR A 243 5.18 16.13 -24.13
C TYR A 243 5.19 14.70 -24.69
N GLU A 244 6.38 14.23 -25.07
CA GLU A 244 6.59 12.83 -25.44
C GLU A 244 6.98 12.02 -24.21
N ALA A 245 6.19 10.99 -23.91
CA ALA A 245 6.53 10.01 -22.89
C ALA A 245 7.63 9.06 -23.39
N GLY A 246 8.27 8.37 -22.43
CA GLY A 246 9.39 7.49 -22.69
C GLY A 246 9.55 6.46 -21.58
N PRO A 247 10.58 5.60 -21.61
CA PRO A 247 10.78 4.55 -20.62
C PRO A 247 10.72 5.04 -19.18
N GLN A 248 11.24 6.25 -18.91
CA GLN A 248 11.24 6.89 -17.60
C GLN A 248 9.84 7.14 -17.01
N HIS A 249 8.78 7.10 -17.82
CA HIS A 249 7.40 7.26 -17.34
C HIS A 249 6.69 5.91 -17.10
N ARG A 250 7.35 4.79 -17.42
CA ARG A 250 6.74 3.46 -17.46
C ARG A 250 7.35 2.55 -16.40
N GLY A 251 6.51 2.11 -15.47
CA GLY A 251 6.85 1.09 -14.49
C GLY A 251 6.03 -0.18 -14.67
N TYR A 252 6.65 -1.35 -14.48
CA TYR A 252 5.93 -2.62 -14.51
C TYR A 252 6.34 -3.52 -13.34
N LEU A 253 5.35 -3.91 -12.54
CA LEU A 253 5.51 -4.87 -11.45
C LEU A 253 4.87 -6.20 -11.85
N PHE A 254 5.63 -7.29 -11.74
CA PHE A 254 5.15 -8.61 -12.13
C PHE A 254 5.90 -9.71 -11.38
N LYS A 255 5.29 -10.90 -11.34
CA LYS A 255 5.74 -12.04 -10.53
C LYS A 255 6.91 -12.74 -11.21
N VAL A 256 8.04 -12.84 -10.52
CA VAL A 256 9.25 -13.50 -11.01
C VAL A 256 9.88 -14.34 -9.91
N HIS A 257 10.20 -15.60 -10.20
CA HIS A 257 10.94 -16.47 -9.28
C HIS A 257 11.98 -17.30 -10.04
N VAL A 258 13.17 -17.44 -9.47
CA VAL A 258 14.30 -18.10 -10.12
C VAL A 258 14.74 -19.30 -9.29
N GLU A 259 14.94 -20.45 -9.92
CA GLU A 259 15.53 -21.62 -9.28
C GLU A 259 16.65 -22.19 -10.16
N ALA A 260 17.44 -23.12 -9.62
CA ALA A 260 18.58 -23.68 -10.35
C ALA A 260 18.18 -24.41 -11.65
N THR A 261 16.97 -24.99 -11.69
CA THR A 261 16.42 -25.66 -12.88
C THR A 261 14.98 -25.24 -13.13
N ASP A 262 14.52 -25.40 -14.37
CA ASP A 262 13.14 -25.07 -14.76
C ASP A 262 12.11 -25.98 -14.05
N GLU A 263 12.46 -27.24 -13.77
CA GLU A 263 11.60 -28.17 -13.05
C GLU A 263 11.36 -27.74 -11.61
N LEU A 264 12.44 -27.36 -10.89
CA LEU A 264 12.33 -26.85 -9.52
C LEU A 264 11.58 -25.52 -9.50
N ALA A 265 11.86 -24.63 -10.46
CA ALA A 265 11.15 -23.35 -10.58
C ALA A 265 9.65 -23.55 -10.82
N PHE A 266 9.28 -24.58 -11.59
CA PHE A 266 7.89 -24.90 -11.85
C PHE A 266 7.17 -25.43 -10.59
N GLU A 267 7.84 -26.27 -9.80
CA GLU A 267 7.32 -26.75 -8.51
C GLU A 267 7.16 -25.61 -7.50
N VAL A 268 8.24 -24.86 -7.23
CA VAL A 268 8.24 -23.79 -6.23
C VAL A 268 7.32 -22.65 -6.65
N GLY A 269 7.27 -22.31 -7.94
CA GLY A 269 6.40 -21.27 -8.45
C GLY A 269 4.90 -21.53 -8.24
N ARG A 270 4.46 -22.79 -8.07
CA ARG A 270 3.06 -23.07 -7.68
C ARG A 270 2.70 -22.50 -6.31
N LYS A 271 3.67 -22.19 -5.46
CA LYS A 271 3.43 -21.55 -4.15
C LYS A 271 2.91 -20.12 -4.27
N TYR A 272 3.05 -19.45 -5.42
CA TYR A 272 2.47 -18.12 -5.68
C TYR A 272 0.95 -18.08 -5.49
N ILE A 273 0.26 -19.15 -5.84
CA ILE A 273 -1.20 -19.22 -5.74
C ILE A 273 -1.66 -19.80 -4.40
N GLN A 274 -0.72 -20.09 -3.50
CA GLN A 274 -0.98 -20.60 -2.17
C GLN A 274 -0.93 -19.48 -1.15
N GLY A 275 -1.63 -19.66 -0.03
CA GLY A 275 -1.57 -18.71 1.09
C GLY A 275 -2.81 -17.82 1.24
N PRO A 276 -2.68 -16.69 1.95
CA PRO A 276 -3.83 -15.92 2.40
C PRO A 276 -4.56 -15.20 1.26
N PRO A 277 -5.85 -14.83 1.46
CA PRO A 277 -6.66 -14.14 0.46
C PRO A 277 -6.03 -12.87 -0.12
N ASN A 278 -5.57 -12.95 -1.36
CA ASN A 278 -4.92 -11.83 -2.04
C ASN A 278 -5.58 -11.52 -3.40
N PRO A 279 -6.23 -10.34 -3.58
CA PRO A 279 -6.90 -9.95 -4.82
C PRO A 279 -5.94 -9.67 -5.98
N PHE A 280 -4.63 -9.54 -5.72
CA PHE A 280 -3.60 -9.35 -6.73
C PHE A 280 -3.05 -10.69 -7.25
N LEU A 281 -3.34 -11.80 -6.56
CA LEU A 281 -2.94 -13.15 -6.94
C LEU A 281 -4.12 -13.88 -7.59
N GLU A 282 -4.11 -13.95 -8.93
CA GLU A 282 -5.02 -14.83 -9.66
C GLU A 282 -4.82 -16.28 -9.23
N GLY A 283 -5.91 -17.04 -9.05
CA GLY A 283 -5.82 -18.44 -8.65
C GLY A 283 -5.51 -18.67 -7.17
N ASN A 284 -5.38 -17.60 -6.37
CA ASN A 284 -5.09 -17.72 -4.94
C ASN A 284 -6.15 -18.57 -4.23
N GLN A 285 -5.70 -19.44 -3.32
CA GLN A 285 -6.59 -20.35 -2.60
C GLN A 285 -7.48 -19.64 -1.58
N GLY A 286 -7.08 -18.47 -1.09
CA GLY A 286 -7.90 -17.59 -0.28
C GLY A 286 -8.95 -16.84 -1.11
N GLY A 287 -10.15 -16.71 -0.57
CA GLY A 287 -11.28 -16.04 -1.20
C GLY A 287 -11.30 -14.52 -0.98
N VAL A 288 -11.70 -13.75 -2.00
CA VAL A 288 -11.90 -12.30 -1.87
C VAL A 288 -13.39 -11.99 -1.91
N HIS A 289 -13.90 -11.19 -0.97
CA HIS A 289 -15.29 -10.78 -0.99
C HIS A 289 -15.53 -9.77 -2.11
N ARG A 290 -16.16 -10.25 -3.18
CA ARG A 290 -16.41 -9.44 -4.38
C ARG A 290 -17.18 -8.15 -4.12
N TYR A 291 -18.16 -8.16 -3.22
CA TYR A 291 -18.95 -6.96 -2.91
C TYR A 291 -18.10 -5.87 -2.25
N LEU A 292 -17.07 -6.25 -1.48
CA LEU A 292 -16.09 -5.30 -0.94
C LEU A 292 -15.26 -4.68 -2.05
N GLN A 293 -14.99 -5.40 -3.14
CA GLN A 293 -14.17 -4.88 -4.24
C GLN A 293 -14.99 -4.05 -5.24
N ASN A 294 -16.32 -4.05 -5.12
CA ASN A 294 -17.25 -3.35 -6.01
C ASN A 294 -18.15 -2.38 -5.23
N LEU A 295 -17.61 -1.70 -4.23
CA LEU A 295 -18.37 -0.71 -3.47
C LEU A 295 -18.87 0.41 -4.39
N PRO A 296 -20.11 0.89 -4.19
CA PRO A 296 -20.61 2.05 -4.92
C PRO A 296 -19.67 3.25 -4.78
N GLY A 297 -19.23 3.80 -5.92
CA GLY A 297 -18.34 4.97 -5.97
C GLY A 297 -16.84 4.68 -6.02
N LEU A 298 -16.40 3.43 -5.78
CA LEU A 298 -14.97 3.08 -5.78
C LEU A 298 -14.35 3.08 -7.18
N ALA A 299 -15.07 2.52 -8.17
CA ALA A 299 -14.65 2.50 -9.56
C ALA A 299 -15.88 2.60 -10.49
N PRO A 300 -16.06 3.70 -11.24
CA PRO A 300 -17.14 3.81 -12.21
C PRO A 300 -16.93 2.81 -13.35
N ARG A 301 -17.95 1.98 -13.65
CA ARG A 301 -17.86 0.87 -14.63
C ARG A 301 -17.45 1.26 -16.06
N ASN A 302 -17.53 2.54 -16.41
CA ASN A 302 -17.18 3.08 -17.73
C ASN A 302 -15.74 3.62 -17.83
N ARG A 303 -14.92 3.51 -16.77
CA ARG A 303 -13.59 4.15 -16.69
C ARG A 303 -12.40 3.18 -16.74
N THR A 304 -12.64 1.88 -16.77
CA THR A 304 -11.60 0.86 -16.91
C THR A 304 -11.22 0.67 -18.38
N MET A 305 -9.93 0.59 -18.69
CA MET A 305 -9.47 0.24 -20.04
C MET A 305 -10.01 -1.13 -20.45
N PRO A 306 -10.51 -1.32 -21.68
CA PRO A 306 -11.01 -2.62 -22.15
C PRO A 306 -10.02 -3.77 -21.94
N ALA A 307 -8.72 -3.53 -22.09
CA ALA A 307 -7.69 -4.54 -21.83
C ALA A 307 -7.24 -4.67 -20.38
N ALA A 308 -7.55 -3.73 -19.48
CA ALA A 308 -7.39 -3.98 -18.05
C ALA A 308 -8.32 -5.11 -17.55
N ALA A 309 -9.32 -5.50 -18.36
CA ALA A 309 -10.15 -6.68 -18.16
C ALA A 309 -9.55 -8.01 -18.68
N LEU A 310 -8.32 -8.02 -19.26
CA LEU A 310 -7.75 -9.24 -19.86
C LEU A 310 -7.34 -10.31 -18.84
N ASN A 311 -6.83 -9.92 -17.66
CA ASN A 311 -6.76 -10.85 -16.52
C ASN A 311 -8.14 -10.90 -15.87
N ARG A 312 -9.08 -11.55 -16.56
CA ARG A 312 -10.50 -11.57 -16.16
C ARG A 312 -10.66 -11.97 -14.70
N ALA A 313 -9.86 -12.90 -14.17
CA ALA A 313 -9.92 -13.31 -12.77
C ALA A 313 -9.35 -12.28 -11.78
N THR A 314 -8.16 -11.70 -12.00
CA THR A 314 -7.64 -10.60 -11.15
C THR A 314 -8.49 -9.34 -11.27
N ALA A 315 -8.88 -8.97 -12.48
CA ALA A 315 -9.79 -7.86 -12.74
C ALA A 315 -11.15 -8.11 -12.07
N TYR A 316 -11.65 -9.34 -12.07
CA TYR A 316 -12.88 -9.73 -11.38
C TYR A 316 -12.73 -9.67 -9.84
N SER A 317 -11.63 -10.20 -9.30
CA SER A 317 -11.28 -10.13 -7.88
C SER A 317 -11.02 -8.70 -7.42
N ARG A 318 -10.61 -7.79 -8.31
CA ARG A 318 -10.40 -6.36 -8.04
C ARG A 318 -11.61 -5.48 -8.38
N GLY A 319 -12.74 -6.06 -8.78
CA GLY A 319 -13.94 -5.31 -9.16
C GLY A 319 -13.84 -4.47 -10.44
N LEU A 320 -12.82 -4.72 -11.26
CA LEU A 320 -12.52 -4.05 -12.53
C LEU A 320 -13.26 -4.68 -13.73
N ALA A 321 -13.91 -5.84 -13.57
CA ALA A 321 -14.67 -6.54 -14.61
C ALA A 321 -16.13 -6.84 -14.20
N PRO A 322 -17.09 -6.82 -15.16
CA PRO A 322 -18.50 -7.08 -14.89
C PRO A 322 -18.76 -8.51 -14.40
N ALA A 323 -19.86 -8.69 -13.64
CA ALA A 323 -20.32 -10.01 -13.21
C ALA A 323 -20.72 -10.86 -14.41
N PRO A 324 -20.35 -12.16 -14.47
CA PRO A 324 -21.09 -13.10 -15.30
C PRO A 324 -22.56 -13.09 -14.86
N GLU A 325 -23.47 -13.20 -15.83
CA GLU A 325 -24.90 -13.23 -15.58
C GLU A 325 -25.28 -14.31 -14.55
N GLU A 326 -26.19 -13.94 -13.64
CA GLU A 326 -26.63 -14.74 -12.51
C GLU A 326 -27.36 -16.02 -12.96
N SER A 327 -26.60 -17.06 -13.28
CA SER A 327 -27.08 -18.43 -13.19
C SER A 327 -26.24 -19.16 -12.16
N GLY A 328 -26.87 -19.96 -11.28
CA GLY A 328 -26.17 -20.69 -10.20
C GLY A 328 -25.03 -21.60 -10.69
N ARG A 329 -25.01 -21.96 -11.98
CA ARG A 329 -23.89 -22.66 -12.63
C ARG A 329 -22.65 -21.78 -12.87
N ALA A 330 -22.81 -20.46 -13.01
CA ALA A 330 -21.73 -19.52 -13.29
C ALA A 330 -20.80 -19.28 -12.09
N ARG A 331 -21.30 -19.30 -10.84
CA ARG A 331 -20.44 -19.23 -9.62
C ARG A 331 -19.38 -20.34 -9.61
N SER A 332 -19.82 -21.58 -9.85
CA SER A 332 -18.91 -22.72 -9.96
C SER A 332 -17.96 -22.65 -11.17
N ARG A 333 -18.27 -21.85 -12.19
CA ARG A 333 -17.45 -21.67 -13.40
C ARG A 333 -16.39 -20.58 -13.20
N ILE A 334 -16.66 -19.60 -12.32
CA ILE A 334 -15.73 -18.52 -11.96
C ILE A 334 -14.68 -19.01 -10.98
N GLU A 335 -15.08 -19.79 -9.98
CA GLU A 335 -14.17 -20.55 -9.10
C GLU A 335 -13.29 -21.52 -9.91
N ARG A 336 -13.83 -22.10 -10.98
CA ARG A 336 -13.08 -22.88 -11.99
C ARG A 336 -12.34 -22.03 -13.04
N SER A 337 -12.43 -20.69 -12.98
CA SER A 337 -11.79 -19.75 -13.93
C SER A 337 -10.74 -18.84 -13.31
N ALA A 338 -10.47 -18.98 -12.00
CA ALA A 338 -9.26 -18.41 -11.43
C ALA A 338 -8.09 -19.08 -12.13
N GLY A 339 -7.31 -18.32 -12.91
CA GLY A 339 -6.32 -18.91 -13.81
C GLY A 339 -5.36 -19.80 -13.05
N THR A 340 -5.24 -21.05 -13.48
CA THR A 340 -4.28 -21.97 -12.86
C THR A 340 -2.87 -21.40 -13.00
N TYR A 341 -1.95 -21.88 -12.17
CA TYR A 341 -0.56 -21.48 -12.27
C TYR A 341 -0.01 -21.64 -13.71
N GLU A 342 -0.35 -22.75 -14.38
CA GLU A 342 0.05 -23.05 -15.75
C GLU A 342 -0.48 -22.00 -16.74
N GLN A 343 -1.74 -21.62 -16.63
CA GLN A 343 -2.33 -20.57 -17.47
C GLN A 343 -1.70 -19.19 -17.23
N GLN A 344 -1.21 -18.93 -16.03
CA GLN A 344 -0.50 -17.70 -15.70
C GLN A 344 0.93 -17.69 -16.26
N ILE A 345 1.61 -18.84 -16.27
CA ILE A 345 2.90 -19.02 -16.94
C ILE A 345 2.75 -18.81 -18.46
N GLU A 346 1.72 -19.40 -19.09
CA GLU A 346 1.43 -19.24 -20.52
C GLU A 346 1.18 -17.78 -20.90
N ARG A 347 0.48 -17.03 -20.05
CA ARG A 347 0.18 -15.59 -20.27
C ARG A 347 1.28 -14.65 -19.79
N MET A 348 2.39 -15.18 -19.27
CA MET A 348 3.51 -14.42 -18.69
C MET A 348 3.10 -13.44 -17.59
N THR A 349 2.05 -13.76 -16.82
CA THR A 349 1.69 -13.01 -15.62
C THR A 349 2.47 -13.52 -14.39
N ILE A 350 2.99 -14.75 -14.48
CA ILE A 350 4.04 -15.29 -13.63
C ILE A 350 5.20 -15.71 -14.54
N ILE A 351 6.41 -15.38 -14.15
CA ILE A 351 7.64 -15.82 -14.83
C ILE A 351 8.47 -16.62 -13.83
N THR A 352 8.52 -17.94 -14.03
CA THR A 352 9.45 -18.81 -13.31
C THR A 352 10.33 -19.58 -14.27
N GLY A 353 11.51 -19.97 -13.80
CA GLY A 353 12.45 -20.82 -14.54
C GLY A 353 13.86 -20.83 -13.94
N SER A 354 14.77 -21.47 -14.68
CA SER A 354 16.21 -21.31 -14.54
C SER A 354 16.65 -19.88 -14.87
N PRO A 355 17.84 -19.41 -14.46
CA PRO A 355 18.33 -18.08 -14.82
C PRO A 355 18.24 -17.81 -16.31
N LYS A 356 18.64 -18.76 -17.14
CA LYS A 356 18.54 -18.68 -18.62
C LYS A 356 17.10 -18.44 -19.07
N THR A 357 16.15 -19.24 -18.60
CA THR A 357 14.74 -19.12 -18.98
C THR A 357 14.15 -17.79 -18.52
N VAL A 358 14.45 -17.35 -17.31
CA VAL A 358 13.98 -16.07 -16.78
C VAL A 358 14.55 -14.90 -17.57
N ILE A 359 15.86 -14.89 -17.86
CA ILE A 359 16.52 -13.84 -18.65
C ILE A 359 15.84 -13.69 -20.03
N GLU A 360 15.58 -14.79 -20.73
CA GLU A 360 14.93 -14.75 -22.05
C GLU A 360 13.48 -14.22 -21.97
N LYS A 361 12.72 -14.64 -20.96
CA LYS A 361 11.35 -14.10 -20.74
C LYS A 361 11.38 -12.62 -20.37
N LEU A 362 12.35 -12.19 -19.55
CA LEU A 362 12.53 -10.79 -19.19
C LEU A 362 12.94 -9.95 -20.40
N ARG A 363 13.82 -10.45 -21.28
CA ARG A 363 14.15 -9.82 -22.56
C ARG A 363 12.90 -9.51 -23.36
N TYR A 364 12.03 -10.50 -23.55
CA TYR A 364 10.77 -10.31 -24.28
C TYR A 364 9.90 -9.20 -23.65
N ILE A 365 9.77 -9.19 -22.32
CA ILE A 365 8.99 -8.16 -21.60
C ILE A 365 9.61 -6.77 -21.81
N LEU A 366 10.93 -6.64 -21.74
CA LEU A 366 11.63 -5.36 -21.93
C LEU A 366 11.53 -4.86 -23.38
N GLU A 367 11.60 -5.74 -24.37
CA GLU A 367 11.42 -5.41 -25.78
C GLU A 367 9.99 -4.94 -26.07
N LEU A 368 9.00 -5.65 -25.51
CA LEU A 368 7.59 -5.37 -25.72
C LEU A 368 7.13 -4.07 -25.04
N LEU A 369 7.47 -3.89 -23.77
CA LEU A 369 6.91 -2.84 -22.93
C LEU A 369 7.80 -1.61 -22.81
N ARG A 370 9.11 -1.79 -23.05
CA ARG A 370 10.16 -0.77 -22.90
C ARG A 370 10.06 0.05 -21.59
N PRO A 371 9.95 -0.58 -20.41
CA PRO A 371 9.82 0.14 -19.16
C PRO A 371 11.18 0.65 -18.66
N GLY A 372 11.22 1.86 -18.11
CA GLY A 372 12.40 2.41 -17.40
C GLY A 372 12.52 1.91 -15.96
N VAL A 373 11.45 1.30 -15.45
CA VAL A 373 11.37 0.70 -14.12
C VAL A 373 10.71 -0.68 -14.22
N ILE A 374 11.37 -1.70 -13.69
CA ILE A 374 10.75 -3.00 -13.42
C ILE A 374 10.82 -3.31 -11.93
N ILE A 375 9.80 -3.97 -11.41
CA ILE A 375 9.74 -4.41 -10.02
C ILE A 375 9.44 -5.90 -10.02
N LEU A 376 10.41 -6.69 -9.55
CA LEU A 376 10.31 -8.12 -9.47
C LEU A 376 9.60 -8.48 -8.18
N TRP A 377 8.38 -8.99 -8.34
CA TRP A 377 7.59 -9.51 -7.24
C TRP A 377 7.99 -10.98 -7.02
N ASP A 378 8.72 -11.23 -5.94
CA ASP A 378 9.23 -12.55 -5.56
C ASP A 378 8.84 -12.88 -4.11
N GLY A 379 8.89 -14.15 -3.70
CA GLY A 379 8.73 -14.53 -2.29
C GLY A 379 7.31 -14.33 -1.77
N GLU A 380 6.34 -14.77 -2.56
CA GLU A 380 4.92 -14.56 -2.29
C GLU A 380 4.19 -15.86 -1.97
N GLY A 381 3.01 -15.76 -1.37
CA GLY A 381 2.17 -16.90 -1.09
C GLY A 381 2.78 -17.81 -0.03
N ALA A 382 2.96 -19.10 -0.33
CA ALA A 382 3.54 -20.09 0.59
C ALA A 382 5.05 -20.31 0.40
N MET A 383 5.75 -19.42 -0.33
CA MET A 383 7.20 -19.54 -0.51
C MET A 383 7.96 -19.39 0.82
N SER A 384 8.84 -20.35 1.10
CA SER A 384 9.64 -20.36 2.32
C SER A 384 10.78 -19.34 2.26
N HIS A 385 11.42 -19.09 3.41
CA HIS A 385 12.60 -18.24 3.47
C HIS A 385 13.72 -18.78 2.57
N GLU A 386 13.90 -20.10 2.57
CA GLU A 386 14.93 -20.75 1.77
C GLU A 386 14.67 -20.61 0.27
N ASP A 387 13.41 -20.75 -0.17
CA ASP A 387 13.02 -20.49 -1.55
C ASP A 387 13.38 -19.05 -1.95
N GLN A 388 13.03 -18.07 -1.10
CA GLN A 388 13.30 -16.66 -1.37
C GLN A 388 14.81 -16.37 -1.44
N MET A 389 15.60 -16.93 -0.52
CA MET A 389 17.04 -16.70 -0.49
C MET A 389 17.77 -17.37 -1.66
N ARG A 390 17.33 -18.55 -2.11
CA ARG A 390 17.86 -19.20 -3.33
C ARG A 390 17.57 -18.36 -4.57
N SER A 391 16.32 -17.95 -4.76
CA SER A 391 15.92 -17.10 -5.89
C SER A 391 16.70 -15.79 -5.90
N MET A 392 16.79 -15.12 -4.75
CA MET A 392 17.51 -13.84 -4.62
C MET A 392 19.00 -13.96 -4.94
N LYS A 393 19.65 -15.06 -4.54
CA LYS A 393 21.04 -15.33 -4.90
C LYS A 393 21.20 -15.46 -6.43
N LEU A 394 20.40 -16.31 -7.08
CA LEU A 394 20.45 -16.51 -8.53
C LEU A 394 20.09 -15.23 -9.30
N MET A 395 19.15 -14.44 -8.78
CA MET A 395 18.83 -13.14 -9.32
C MET A 395 20.05 -12.22 -9.30
N GLY A 396 20.72 -12.08 -8.15
CA GLY A 396 21.89 -11.23 -8.02
C GLY A 396 23.10 -11.68 -8.86
N GLU A 397 23.36 -12.99 -8.92
CA GLU A 397 24.53 -13.54 -9.61
C GLU A 397 24.38 -13.56 -11.13
N GLU A 398 23.18 -13.84 -11.66
CA GLU A 398 22.99 -14.12 -13.09
C GLU A 398 21.96 -13.22 -13.76
N VAL A 399 20.78 -13.03 -13.15
CA VAL A 399 19.65 -12.39 -13.81
C VAL A 399 19.79 -10.87 -13.84
N LEU A 400 20.07 -10.22 -12.71
CA LEU A 400 20.17 -8.77 -12.62
C LEU A 400 21.26 -8.20 -13.55
N PRO A 401 22.49 -8.77 -13.62
CA PRO A 401 23.51 -8.31 -14.56
C PRO A 401 23.05 -8.40 -16.03
N ALA A 402 22.48 -9.54 -16.43
CA ALA A 402 22.00 -9.74 -17.80
C ALA A 402 20.86 -8.79 -18.17
N VAL A 403 19.89 -8.61 -17.26
CA VAL A 403 18.75 -7.70 -17.44
C VAL A 403 19.21 -6.25 -17.56
N ARG A 404 20.26 -5.85 -16.84
CA ARG A 404 20.86 -4.51 -16.98
C ARG A 404 21.52 -4.32 -18.35
N GLU A 405 22.25 -5.31 -18.85
CA GLU A 405 22.85 -5.27 -20.18
C GLU A 405 21.77 -5.16 -21.27
N ILE A 406 20.70 -5.95 -21.15
CA ILE A 406 19.55 -5.87 -22.05
C ILE A 406 18.92 -4.48 -21.99
N GLY A 407 18.63 -3.97 -20.78
CA GLY A 407 18.07 -2.63 -20.60
C GLY A 407 18.94 -1.51 -21.17
N ALA A 408 20.26 -1.62 -21.05
CA ALA A 408 21.21 -0.68 -21.66
C ALA A 408 21.17 -0.75 -23.19
N SER A 409 21.18 -1.95 -23.78
CA SER A 409 21.09 -2.15 -25.23
C SER A 409 19.80 -1.63 -25.84
N LEU A 410 18.71 -1.62 -25.06
CA LEU A 410 17.41 -1.10 -25.43
C LEU A 410 17.21 0.39 -25.07
N GLU A 411 18.21 1.06 -24.49
CA GLU A 411 18.14 2.47 -24.05
C GLU A 411 16.99 2.74 -23.05
N LEU A 412 16.77 1.81 -22.12
CA LEU A 412 15.72 1.93 -21.12
C LEU A 412 16.19 2.77 -19.93
N HIS A 413 15.93 4.07 -20.02
CA HIS A 413 16.31 5.01 -18.96
C HIS A 413 15.37 4.98 -17.76
N SER A 414 15.94 4.98 -16.56
CA SER A 414 15.15 5.16 -15.34
C SER A 414 14.74 6.63 -15.15
N PRO A 415 13.69 6.91 -14.35
CA PRO A 415 13.34 8.28 -13.94
C PRO A 415 14.49 9.07 -13.33
N PHE A 416 15.51 8.39 -12.80
CA PHE A 416 16.64 8.99 -12.09
C PHE A 416 17.83 9.32 -12.99
N GLU A 417 17.92 8.71 -14.16
CA GLU A 417 18.92 9.03 -15.18
C GLU A 417 18.52 10.29 -15.97
N VAL A 418 17.23 10.61 -15.99
CA VAL A 418 16.62 11.70 -16.78
C VAL A 418 16.09 12.82 -15.87
N TYR A 419 16.44 12.84 -14.57
CA TYR A 419 15.84 13.78 -13.60
C TYR A 419 16.47 15.19 -13.62
N PRO A 420 15.68 16.29 -13.48
CA PRO A 420 14.22 16.30 -13.45
C PRO A 420 13.67 15.87 -14.80
N ILE A 421 12.64 15.01 -14.79
CA ILE A 421 11.92 14.65 -16.01
C ILE A 421 11.51 15.98 -16.65
N PRO A 422 12.01 16.31 -17.86
CA PRO A 422 11.86 17.65 -18.41
C PRO A 422 10.40 18.07 -18.43
N THR A 423 10.12 19.17 -17.72
CA THR A 423 8.85 19.88 -17.77
C THR A 423 9.06 21.08 -18.70
N PRO A 424 8.28 21.25 -19.78
CA PRO A 424 8.24 22.52 -20.47
C PRO A 424 7.75 23.57 -19.47
N PRO A 425 8.20 24.83 -19.63
CA PRO A 425 7.75 25.90 -18.77
C PRO A 425 6.23 25.98 -18.80
N VAL A 426 5.64 26.09 -17.60
CA VAL A 426 4.22 26.43 -17.44
C VAL A 426 4.05 27.85 -17.97
N GLU A 427 3.81 28.00 -19.27
CA GLU A 427 2.94 29.10 -19.68
C GLU A 427 1.62 28.83 -18.99
N ALA A 428 1.11 29.84 -18.29
CA ALA A 428 -0.16 29.78 -17.60
C ALA A 428 -1.26 29.49 -18.63
N ALA A 429 -1.46 28.21 -18.95
CA ALA A 429 -2.65 27.70 -19.57
C ALA A 429 -3.73 28.03 -18.57
N ALA A 430 -4.45 29.12 -18.83
CA ALA A 430 -5.70 29.39 -18.18
C ALA A 430 -6.52 28.11 -18.30
N VAL A 431 -6.56 27.34 -17.22
CA VAL A 431 -7.57 26.32 -17.02
C VAL A 431 -8.85 27.12 -16.93
N SER A 432 -9.42 27.39 -18.10
CA SER A 432 -10.82 27.74 -18.24
C SER A 432 -11.54 26.56 -17.60
N ARG A 433 -11.86 26.70 -16.32
CA ARG A 433 -12.92 25.92 -15.69
C ARG A 433 -14.14 26.12 -16.58
N ARG A 434 -14.36 25.20 -17.51
CA ARG A 434 -15.68 25.01 -18.12
C ARG A 434 -16.56 24.52 -16.98
N THR A 435 -17.03 25.46 -16.16
CA THR A 435 -18.24 25.25 -15.40
C THR A 435 -19.33 25.03 -16.44
N THR A 436 -19.64 23.77 -16.73
CA THR A 436 -20.92 23.42 -17.37
C THR A 436 -22.00 23.73 -16.35
N ARG A 437 -22.33 25.02 -16.24
CA ARG A 437 -23.53 25.48 -15.55
C ARG A 437 -24.69 25.06 -16.45
N ALA A 438 -25.31 23.92 -16.12
CA ALA A 438 -26.58 23.54 -16.71
C ALA A 438 -27.52 24.76 -16.61
N PRO A 439 -28.22 25.14 -17.69
CA PRO A 439 -29.16 26.25 -17.62
C PRO A 439 -30.22 25.92 -16.57
N ARG A 440 -30.37 26.80 -15.57
CA ARG A 440 -31.49 26.71 -14.63
C ARG A 440 -32.78 26.81 -15.44
N ALA A 441 -33.45 25.67 -15.63
CA ALA A 441 -34.85 25.67 -16.03
C ALA A 441 -35.63 26.44 -14.95
N GLY A 442 -36.23 27.56 -15.36
CA GLY A 442 -37.06 28.36 -14.49
C GLY A 442 -38.20 27.53 -13.94
N LEU A 443 -38.33 27.48 -12.61
CA LEU A 443 -39.55 27.04 -11.94
C LEU A 443 -40.71 27.92 -12.44
N PRO A 444 -41.81 27.37 -12.97
CA PRO A 444 -42.97 28.17 -13.32
C PRO A 444 -43.59 28.73 -12.05
N ARG A 445 -43.83 30.05 -12.07
CA ARG A 445 -44.53 30.80 -11.03
C ARG A 445 -45.92 30.19 -10.81
N CYS A 446 -46.25 29.90 -9.55
CA CYS A 446 -47.62 29.60 -9.13
C CYS A 446 -48.52 30.82 -9.43
N ALA A 447 -49.34 30.73 -10.47
CA ALA A 447 -50.50 31.57 -10.64
C ALA A 447 -51.68 30.90 -9.93
N GLY A 448 -52.32 31.64 -9.02
CA GLY A 448 -53.44 31.16 -8.23
C GLY A 448 -54.62 30.78 -9.11
N TYR A 449 -55.32 29.72 -8.71
CA TYR A 449 -56.69 29.49 -9.13
C TYR A 449 -57.59 29.21 -7.94
N ALA A 450 -58.67 29.98 -7.92
CA ALA A 450 -59.67 30.07 -6.89
C ALA A 450 -60.50 28.79 -6.76
N ARG A 451 -61.03 28.62 -5.55
CA ARG A 451 -62.02 27.60 -5.18
C ARG A 451 -63.25 27.69 -6.09
N LYS A 452 -63.67 26.56 -6.65
CA LYS A 452 -65.08 26.27 -6.94
C LYS A 452 -65.41 24.85 -6.52
N ALA A 453 -66.41 24.75 -5.66
CA ALA A 453 -67.07 23.53 -5.28
C ALA A 453 -68.06 23.10 -6.37
N SER A 454 -68.13 21.80 -6.66
CA SER A 454 -69.35 21.17 -7.20
C SER A 454 -69.34 19.69 -6.89
N THR A 455 -70.42 19.25 -6.25
CA THR A 455 -70.82 17.90 -5.88
C THR A 455 -71.32 17.06 -7.06
N SER A 456 -71.01 15.75 -7.11
CA SER A 456 -71.97 14.70 -7.50
C SER A 456 -71.45 13.25 -7.32
N LYS A 457 -72.12 12.52 -6.40
CA LYS A 457 -72.62 11.13 -6.39
C LYS A 457 -71.84 9.94 -7.02
N SER A 458 -71.46 9.00 -6.13
CA SER A 458 -71.68 7.54 -6.07
C SER A 458 -71.48 6.62 -7.29
N SER A 459 -70.63 5.59 -7.15
CA SER A 459 -71.00 4.18 -6.85
C SER A 459 -69.87 3.22 -7.25
N GLY A 460 -69.70 2.09 -6.54
CA GLY A 460 -68.92 0.95 -7.06
C GLY A 460 -67.90 0.34 -6.08
N THR A 461 -68.41 -0.59 -5.28
CA THR A 461 -67.75 -1.58 -4.40
C THR A 461 -66.55 -2.32 -5.00
N GLY A 462 -65.56 -2.63 -4.15
CA GLY A 462 -64.50 -3.61 -4.45
C GLY A 462 -63.41 -3.67 -3.37
N THR A 463 -63.72 -4.29 -2.23
CA THR A 463 -62.74 -4.58 -1.17
C THR A 463 -62.01 -5.88 -1.50
N THR A 464 -60.68 -5.85 -1.60
CA THR A 464 -59.84 -7.04 -1.52
C THR A 464 -58.73 -6.77 -0.52
N THR A 465 -58.78 -7.48 0.60
CA THR A 465 -57.83 -7.42 1.70
C THR A 465 -56.60 -8.25 1.34
N GLU A 466 -55.44 -7.62 1.17
CA GLU A 466 -54.16 -8.32 1.13
C GLU A 466 -53.30 -7.80 2.29
N ARG A 467 -53.01 -8.69 3.26
CA ARG A 467 -52.10 -8.45 4.38
C ARG A 467 -50.68 -8.28 3.83
N ARG A 468 -50.13 -7.06 3.89
CA ARG A 468 -48.67 -6.87 3.81
C ARG A 468 -48.11 -6.73 5.22
N GLY A 469 -47.29 -7.70 5.62
CA GLY A 469 -46.43 -7.60 6.80
C GLY A 469 -45.47 -6.43 6.64
N SER A 470 -45.37 -5.61 7.67
CA SER A 470 -44.39 -4.53 7.75
C SER A 470 -43.03 -5.09 8.15
N SER A 471 -42.06 -5.03 7.26
CA SER A 471 -40.64 -5.14 7.60
C SER A 471 -39.90 -3.88 7.13
N THR A 472 -40.26 -2.73 7.67
CA THR A 472 -39.38 -1.56 7.64
C THR A 472 -38.26 -1.78 8.64
N VAL A 473 -37.10 -2.23 8.17
CA VAL A 473 -35.83 -2.11 8.90
C VAL A 473 -35.53 -0.62 9.03
N ARG A 474 -35.67 -0.10 10.25
CA ARG A 474 -35.29 1.28 10.59
C ARG A 474 -33.78 1.29 10.80
N VAL A 475 -33.02 1.83 9.86
CA VAL A 475 -31.61 2.15 10.07
C VAL A 475 -31.55 3.34 11.05
N MET A 476 -31.30 3.06 12.32
CA MET A 476 -30.97 4.09 13.30
C MET A 476 -29.48 4.40 13.19
N TRP A 477 -29.16 5.54 12.56
CA TRP A 477 -27.84 6.15 12.71
C TRP A 477 -27.68 6.70 14.14
N PRO A 478 -26.52 6.54 14.79
CA PRO A 478 -26.26 7.23 16.04
C PRO A 478 -26.34 8.74 15.78
N ARG A 479 -27.18 9.44 16.55
CA ARG A 479 -27.18 10.90 16.56
C ARG A 479 -25.79 11.39 17.00
N PRO A 480 -25.27 12.49 16.43
CA PRO A 480 -24.04 13.09 16.91
C PRO A 480 -24.20 13.45 18.39
N VAL A 481 -23.25 13.02 19.21
CA VAL A 481 -23.14 13.44 20.61
C VAL A 481 -22.98 14.96 20.58
N ARG A 482 -24.03 15.68 20.98
CA ARG A 482 -23.92 17.10 21.33
C ARG A 482 -23.07 17.17 22.59
N SER A 483 -21.84 17.67 22.49
CA SER A 483 -21.15 18.12 23.68
C SER A 483 -21.94 19.28 24.28
N SER A 484 -22.28 19.15 25.56
CA SER A 484 -22.84 20.23 26.36
C SER A 484 -21.71 21.21 26.68
N ALA A 485 -21.36 22.08 25.74
CA ALA A 485 -20.64 23.30 26.05
C ALA A 485 -21.64 24.26 26.71
N SER A 486 -21.60 24.33 28.03
CA SER A 486 -22.29 25.36 28.80
C SER A 486 -21.76 26.73 28.38
N SER A 487 -22.71 27.63 28.13
CA SER A 487 -22.50 29.05 27.88
C SER A 487 -21.61 29.67 28.95
N THR A 488 -20.42 30.14 28.57
CA THR A 488 -19.70 31.17 29.31
C THR A 488 -19.68 32.42 28.45
N SER A 489 -20.39 33.45 28.91
CA SER A 489 -20.42 34.78 28.31
C SER A 489 -19.03 35.43 28.32
N PRO A 490 -18.71 36.31 27.36
CA PRO A 490 -17.38 36.91 27.24
C PRO A 490 -17.18 38.00 28.30
N GLY A 491 -16.18 37.82 29.17
CA GLY A 491 -15.61 38.87 30.02
C GLY A 491 -14.60 39.75 29.26
N PRO A 492 -14.28 40.96 29.74
CA PRO A 492 -13.69 42.02 28.93
C PRO A 492 -12.20 41.76 28.61
N SER A 493 -11.80 42.21 27.42
CA SER A 493 -10.44 42.13 26.89
C SER A 493 -9.46 43.02 27.66
N CYS A 494 -8.47 42.41 28.33
CA CYS A 494 -7.24 43.10 28.69
C CYS A 494 -6.14 42.72 27.70
N ARG A 495 -5.70 43.69 26.90
CA ARG A 495 -4.46 43.60 26.10
C ARG A 495 -3.28 43.63 27.07
N LEU A 496 -2.48 42.56 27.08
CA LEU A 496 -1.12 42.60 27.62
C LEU A 496 -0.15 42.50 26.44
N LEU A 497 0.53 43.60 26.16
CA LEU A 497 1.71 43.66 25.31
C LEU A 497 2.91 43.14 26.12
N PRO A 498 3.71 42.18 25.63
CA PRO A 498 5.01 41.91 26.23
C PRO A 498 6.06 42.82 25.59
N SER A 499 6.74 43.63 26.41
CA SER A 499 8.00 44.29 26.04
C SER A 499 9.19 43.44 26.54
N PRO A 500 10.38 43.56 25.92
CA PRO A 500 11.32 42.46 25.77
C PRO A 500 12.47 42.57 26.76
N HIS A 501 12.74 41.58 27.62
CA HIS A 501 14.04 41.46 28.30
C HIS A 501 14.54 39.99 28.31
N SER A 502 15.83 39.89 28.02
CA SER A 502 16.67 38.70 27.83
C SER A 502 16.92 37.93 29.12
N ILE A 503 16.94 36.59 29.07
CA ILE A 503 17.48 35.75 30.15
C ILE A 503 18.46 34.73 29.57
N SER A 504 19.68 34.82 30.09
CA SER A 504 20.84 33.96 29.83
C SER A 504 20.99 32.90 30.93
N ALA A 505 21.36 31.68 30.50
CA ALA A 505 22.15 30.61 31.13
C ALA A 505 21.98 30.18 32.62
N ARG A 506 21.45 28.94 32.77
CA ARG A 506 21.93 27.79 33.59
C ARG A 506 21.69 27.72 35.13
N PRO A 507 21.68 26.49 35.72
CA PRO A 507 20.61 26.07 36.65
C PRO A 507 21.05 25.68 38.08
N ALA A 508 20.12 25.88 39.04
CA ALA A 508 19.91 25.16 40.31
C ALA A 508 18.62 25.77 40.90
N THR A 509 17.61 25.07 41.45
CA THR A 509 17.66 24.16 42.60
C THR A 509 16.30 23.44 42.71
N LEU A 510 16.33 22.19 43.15
CA LEU A 510 15.19 21.33 43.52
C LEU A 510 14.30 21.93 44.64
N ILE A 511 12.97 21.79 44.55
CA ILE A 511 12.09 21.36 45.65
C ILE A 511 10.93 20.52 45.08
N THR A 512 10.73 19.37 45.72
CA THR A 512 9.76 18.30 45.49
C THR A 512 8.39 18.54 46.12
N ASN A 513 7.31 18.05 45.49
CA ASN A 513 6.09 17.64 46.20
C ASN A 513 5.62 16.27 45.71
N TRP A 514 5.73 15.27 46.60
CA TRP A 514 5.25 13.90 46.42
C TRP A 514 3.86 13.71 47.05
N ARG A 515 3.00 12.91 46.39
CA ARG A 515 2.01 12.05 47.07
C ARG A 515 2.01 10.63 46.48
N ARG A 516 2.63 9.75 47.27
CA ARG A 516 2.46 8.30 47.55
C ARG A 516 1.70 7.39 46.57
N GLY A 517 2.39 6.30 46.17
CA GLY A 517 1.76 5.06 45.74
C GLY A 517 2.63 4.07 44.95
N ALA A 518 3.91 3.87 45.28
CA ALA A 518 4.71 2.76 44.73
C ALA A 518 5.74 2.28 45.76
N THR A 519 5.70 0.99 46.11
CA THR A 519 6.68 0.34 46.99
C THR A 519 7.72 -0.43 46.17
N CYS A 520 8.98 -0.04 46.42
CA CYS A 520 10.31 -0.61 46.16
C CYS A 520 10.43 -2.08 45.70
N GLN A 521 11.18 -2.39 44.63
CA GLN A 521 12.65 -2.38 44.40
C GLN A 521 13.36 -3.69 44.82
N SER A 522 14.09 -4.29 43.87
CA SER A 522 15.55 -4.39 43.94
C SER A 522 16.16 -4.69 42.56
N ILE A 523 17.06 -3.82 42.10
CA ILE A 523 18.02 -4.09 41.01
C ILE A 523 19.38 -3.69 41.56
N THR A 524 20.28 -4.67 41.66
CA THR A 524 21.70 -4.49 41.94
C THR A 524 22.45 -4.33 40.62
N PHE A 525 23.18 -3.22 40.48
CA PHE A 525 24.17 -3.01 39.41
C PHE A 525 25.54 -3.54 39.86
N SER A 526 26.25 -4.23 38.97
CA SER A 526 27.70 -4.43 39.09
C SER A 526 28.43 -3.62 38.02
N THR A 527 29.51 -3.01 38.46
CA THR A 527 30.46 -2.21 37.69
C THR A 527 31.51 -3.12 37.06
N SER A 528 31.83 -2.91 35.78
CA SER A 528 33.18 -3.19 35.30
C SER A 528 33.60 -2.18 34.24
N ALA A 529 34.76 -1.57 34.50
CA ALA A 529 35.45 -0.67 33.60
C ALA A 529 36.15 -1.48 32.51
N SER A 530 36.16 -0.98 31.28
CA SER A 530 37.11 -1.43 30.25
C SER A 530 37.87 -0.24 29.68
N ARG A 531 39.17 -0.25 29.94
CA ARG A 531 40.15 0.66 29.35
C ARG A 531 40.44 0.27 27.91
N MET A 532 40.61 1.33 27.13
CA MET A 532 41.10 1.39 25.76
C MET A 532 42.53 0.81 25.64
N LEU A 533 42.74 -0.13 24.71
CA LEU A 533 44.06 -0.44 24.14
C LEU A 533 43.91 -0.87 22.67
N MET A 534 44.54 -0.14 21.76
CA MET A 534 44.79 -0.56 20.37
C MET A 534 45.96 -1.54 20.32
N LEU A 535 45.95 -2.49 19.38
CA LEU A 535 47.11 -2.94 18.60
C LEU A 535 46.68 -3.80 17.39
N CYS A 536 47.49 -3.71 16.32
CA CYS A 536 47.26 -4.17 14.97
C CYS A 536 47.59 -5.67 14.69
N ALA A 537 46.93 -6.19 13.64
CA ALA A 537 47.35 -7.17 12.61
C ALA A 537 48.29 -8.37 12.92
N GLY A 538 47.88 -9.57 12.50
CA GLY A 538 48.76 -10.73 12.30
C GLY A 538 48.04 -12.03 11.90
N ARG A 539 48.59 -12.74 10.89
CA ARG A 539 48.01 -13.85 10.11
C ARG A 539 48.06 -15.26 10.75
N CYS A 540 47.25 -16.16 10.16
CA CYS A 540 47.50 -17.59 9.84
C CYS A 540 47.39 -18.72 10.90
N SER A 541 46.30 -19.50 10.74
CA SER A 541 46.29 -20.93 10.33
C SER A 541 46.45 -22.09 11.34
N VAL A 542 45.48 -23.03 11.23
CA VAL A 542 45.57 -24.52 11.28
C VAL A 542 45.09 -25.28 12.54
N ARG A 543 44.02 -26.09 12.29
CA ARG A 543 43.58 -27.43 12.78
C ARG A 543 43.18 -27.72 14.25
N LEU A 544 41.93 -28.20 14.34
CA LEU A 544 41.31 -29.20 15.22
C LEU A 544 42.21 -30.43 15.55
N PRO A 545 42.01 -31.16 16.67
CA PRO A 545 40.76 -31.92 16.93
C PRO A 545 40.27 -32.07 18.40
N SER A 546 38.97 -32.34 18.52
CA SER A 546 38.25 -32.95 19.67
C SER A 546 38.67 -34.45 19.86
N PRO A 547 38.27 -35.24 20.90
CA PRO A 547 36.98 -35.20 21.64
C PRO A 547 36.97 -35.64 23.14
N ILE A 548 35.74 -35.63 23.72
CA ILE A 548 35.18 -36.54 24.77
C ILE A 548 34.72 -35.91 26.12
N ALA A 549 33.46 -36.28 26.46
CA ALA A 549 32.80 -36.48 27.78
C ALA A 549 32.06 -35.33 28.52
N ALA A 550 30.75 -35.32 28.29
CA ALA A 550 29.66 -35.48 29.27
C ALA A 550 29.87 -35.11 30.75
N VAL A 551 29.05 -34.16 31.25
CA VAL A 551 28.58 -34.14 32.64
C VAL A 551 27.08 -33.79 32.67
N LYS A 552 26.28 -34.77 33.12
CA LYS A 552 24.92 -34.62 33.65
C LYS A 552 25.00 -33.92 35.01
N LEU A 553 24.13 -32.94 35.26
CA LEU A 553 23.76 -32.55 36.62
C LEU A 553 22.24 -32.60 36.77
N ILE A 554 21.82 -33.61 37.53
CA ILE A 554 20.49 -33.79 38.09
C ILE A 554 20.45 -32.94 39.38
N SER A 555 19.37 -32.19 39.58
CA SER A 555 18.93 -31.81 40.92
C SER A 555 17.42 -32.01 41.00
N MET A 556 17.02 -32.92 41.88
CA MET A 556 15.65 -33.17 42.29
C MET A 556 15.39 -32.47 43.63
N SER A 557 14.24 -31.80 43.75
CA SER A 557 13.43 -31.60 44.97
C SER A 557 12.37 -30.56 44.60
N SER A 558 11.08 -30.64 44.90
CA SER A 558 10.17 -31.63 45.48
C SER A 558 8.76 -31.06 45.22
N LYS A 559 7.77 -31.95 45.04
CA LYS A 559 6.34 -31.65 44.90
C LYS A 559 5.82 -30.69 45.97
N CYS A 560 4.81 -29.89 45.63
CA CYS A 560 3.51 -29.83 46.32
C CYS A 560 2.56 -28.84 45.59
N ASP A 561 1.65 -29.42 44.81
CA ASP A 561 0.21 -29.19 44.75
C ASP A 561 -0.38 -27.77 44.82
N SER A 562 -1.12 -27.46 43.74
CA SER A 562 -2.23 -26.50 43.68
C SER A 562 -3.27 -26.76 44.79
N PRO A 563 -4.05 -25.73 45.16
CA PRO A 563 -5.47 -25.84 44.82
C PRO A 563 -6.15 -24.53 44.38
N SER A 564 -7.04 -24.69 43.39
CA SER A 564 -8.37 -24.07 43.25
C SER A 564 -8.56 -22.56 43.47
N SER A 565 -9.05 -21.88 42.42
CA SER A 565 -10.01 -20.76 42.54
C SER A 565 -11.22 -21.17 43.41
N PRO A 566 -11.87 -20.26 44.17
CA PRO A 566 -12.81 -19.31 43.56
C PRO A 566 -12.89 -17.92 44.25
N VAL A 567 -13.30 -16.89 43.50
CA VAL A 567 -14.52 -16.06 43.62
C VAL A 567 -14.48 -15.02 42.49
#